data_AF-A0A957XSL9-F1
#
_entry.id   AF-A0A957XSL9-F1
#
_cell.length_a   1.000
_cell.length_b   1.000
_cell.length_c   1.000
_cell.angle_alpha   90.00
_cell.angle_beta   90.00
_cell.angle_gamma   90.00
#
_symmetry.space_group_name_H-M   'P 1'
#
loop_
_entity.id
_entity.type
_entity.pdbx_description
1 polymer ?
#
loop_
_entity_poly.entity_id
_entity_poly.type
_entity_poly.pdbx_seq_one_letter_code
_entity_poly.pdbx_strand_id
1 'polypeptide(L)'
;MPTSAVNLTGAQRAVGAAPFDRTIFLDGPAGAGKTTAGVQRLLNLVQSGIAASSILVMTPVRPLARPYSEALRRTRLRPGSIPALVTAGGLARRSVELFWPLVSREAGFAQPDNPPVFLTLETAQYHMARIV
;
A
#
# COMPACT_ATOMS: atom_id res chain seq x y z
N MET A 1 -6.80 9.31 -26.96
CA MET A 1 -8.12 9.77 -26.50
C MET A 1 -7.92 10.93 -25.54
N PRO A 2 -8.67 12.03 -25.67
CA PRO A 2 -8.55 13.15 -24.75
C PRO A 2 -9.06 12.72 -23.37
N THR A 3 -8.32 13.11 -22.34
CA THR A 3 -8.53 12.79 -20.94
C THR A 3 -9.86 13.38 -20.47
N SER A 4 -10.91 12.55 -20.35
CA SER A 4 -12.10 12.97 -19.60
C SER A 4 -11.66 13.26 -18.17
N ALA A 5 -11.68 14.53 -17.78
CA ALA A 5 -11.49 14.93 -16.39
C ALA A 5 -12.51 14.16 -15.55
N VAL A 6 -12.03 13.36 -14.59
CA VAL A 6 -12.93 12.63 -13.71
C VAL A 6 -13.73 13.68 -12.92
N ASN A 7 -15.03 13.76 -13.17
CA ASN A 7 -15.92 14.65 -12.44
C ASN A 7 -16.10 14.11 -11.01
N LEU A 8 -15.33 14.65 -10.08
CA LEU A 8 -15.41 14.31 -8.67
C LEU A 8 -16.68 14.89 -8.04
N THR A 9 -17.30 14.14 -7.14
CA THR A 9 -18.35 14.68 -6.28
C THR A 9 -17.76 15.66 -5.24
N GLY A 10 -18.61 16.48 -4.62
CA GLY A 10 -18.18 17.37 -3.52
C GLY A 10 -17.50 16.59 -2.38
N ALA A 11 -18.05 15.45 -2.00
CA ALA A 11 -17.49 14.58 -0.96
C ALA A 11 -16.12 14.00 -1.36
N GLN A 12 -15.96 13.54 -2.61
CA GLN A 12 -14.68 13.03 -3.10
C GLN A 12 -13.60 14.12 -3.15
N ARG A 13 -13.96 15.35 -3.57
CA ARG A 13 -13.07 16.51 -3.50
C ARG A 13 -12.66 16.83 -2.07
N ALA A 14 -13.61 16.82 -1.14
CA ALA A 14 -13.34 17.10 0.27
C ALA A 14 -12.32 16.11 0.87
N VAL A 15 -12.47 14.81 0.60
CA VAL A 15 -11.48 13.79 1.03
C VAL A 15 -10.11 14.02 0.40
N GLY A 16 -10.07 14.33 -0.90
CA GLY A 16 -8.84 14.63 -1.62
C GLY A 16 -8.09 15.83 -1.05
N ALA A 17 -8.82 16.89 -0.68
CA ALA A 17 -8.27 18.16 -0.20
C ALA A 17 -8.11 18.23 1.33
N ALA A 18 -8.58 17.24 2.07
CA ALA A 18 -8.52 17.28 3.53
C ALA A 18 -7.07 17.34 4.03
N PRO A 19 -6.80 18.02 5.17
CA PRO A 19 -5.44 18.19 5.69
C PRO A 19 -4.67 16.88 5.88
N PHE A 20 -3.34 16.95 5.78
CA PHE A 20 -2.45 15.78 5.88
C PHE A 20 -2.00 15.47 7.31
N ASP A 21 -2.33 16.35 8.28
CA ASP A 21 -1.96 16.28 9.69
C ASP A 21 -2.94 15.48 10.56
N ARG A 22 -3.89 14.77 9.95
CA ARG A 22 -4.96 14.06 10.64
C ARG A 22 -5.35 12.76 9.97
N THR A 23 -5.93 11.87 10.76
CA THR A 23 -6.52 10.61 10.30
C THR A 23 -7.95 10.84 9.83
N ILE A 24 -8.32 10.24 8.71
CA ILE A 24 -9.66 10.31 8.13
C ILE A 24 -10.17 8.89 7.93
N PHE A 25 -11.35 8.61 8.47
CA PHE A 25 -12.10 7.39 8.15
C PHE A 25 -13.11 7.72 7.05
N LEU A 26 -13.10 6.95 5.97
CA LEU A 26 -14.01 7.12 4.83
C LEU A 26 -14.94 5.91 4.74
N ASP A 27 -16.22 6.15 4.96
CA ASP A 27 -17.28 5.16 4.81
C ASP A 27 -18.22 5.48 3.66
N GLY A 28 -18.89 4.45 3.15
CA GLY A 28 -19.92 4.57 2.13
C GLY A 28 -20.15 3.25 1.41
N PRO A 29 -21.27 3.12 0.67
CA PRO A 29 -21.61 1.87 -0.01
C PRO A 29 -20.58 1.49 -1.08
N ALA A 30 -20.65 0.24 -1.54
CA ALA A 30 -19.93 -0.19 -2.73
C ALA A 30 -20.30 0.72 -3.91
N GLY A 31 -19.33 1.06 -4.77
CA GLY A 31 -19.55 1.95 -5.91
C GLY A 31 -19.57 3.46 -5.59
N ALA A 32 -19.54 3.90 -4.33
CA ALA A 32 -19.54 5.33 -3.96
C ALA A 32 -18.27 6.12 -4.41
N GLY A 33 -17.29 5.46 -5.04
CA GLY A 33 -16.05 6.10 -5.49
C GLY A 33 -15.04 6.37 -4.37
N LYS A 34 -15.01 5.54 -3.32
CA LYS A 34 -14.01 5.62 -2.24
C LYS A 34 -12.57 5.55 -2.79
N THR A 35 -12.33 4.62 -3.71
CA THR A 35 -11.04 4.51 -4.40
C THR A 35 -10.73 5.75 -5.23
N THR A 36 -11.74 6.36 -5.87
CA THR A 36 -11.58 7.61 -6.62
C THR A 36 -11.13 8.75 -5.71
N ALA A 37 -11.74 8.89 -4.53
CA ALA A 37 -11.33 9.86 -3.52
C ALA A 37 -9.90 9.60 -3.01
N GLY A 38 -9.55 8.33 -2.74
CA GLY A 38 -8.21 7.92 -2.33
C GLY A 38 -7.15 8.23 -3.38
N VAL A 39 -7.44 7.98 -4.66
CA VAL A 39 -6.56 8.35 -5.79
C VAL A 39 -6.36 9.87 -5.82
N GLN A 40 -7.43 10.66 -5.70
CA GLN A 40 -7.30 12.11 -5.67
C GLN A 40 -6.44 12.59 -4.49
N ARG A 41 -6.61 12.00 -3.30
CA ARG A 41 -5.80 12.31 -2.12
C ARG A 41 -4.31 12.01 -2.35
N LEU A 42 -3.99 10.87 -2.96
CA LEU A 42 -2.62 10.51 -3.34
C LEU A 42 -2.01 11.54 -4.30
N LEU A 43 -2.76 11.93 -5.33
CA LEU A 43 -2.30 12.93 -6.29
C LEU A 43 -2.06 14.28 -5.61
N ASN A 44 -2.96 14.70 -4.73
CA ASN A 44 -2.82 15.95 -3.98
C ASN A 44 -1.60 15.93 -3.05
N LEU A 45 -1.31 14.82 -2.37
CA LEU A 45 -0.10 14.67 -1.55
C LEU A 45 1.17 14.92 -2.39
N VAL A 46 1.28 14.23 -3.51
CA VAL A 46 2.43 14.34 -4.41
C VAL A 46 2.54 15.75 -5.01
N GLN A 47 1.42 16.31 -5.48
CA GLN A 47 1.38 17.65 -6.09
C GLN A 47 1.69 18.76 -5.08
N SER A 48 1.41 18.54 -3.79
CA SER A 48 1.77 19.44 -2.70
C SER A 48 3.25 19.36 -2.29
N GLY A 49 4.06 18.57 -3.00
CA GLY A 49 5.49 18.45 -2.77
C GLY A 49 5.89 17.41 -1.72
N ILE A 50 4.96 16.61 -1.19
CA ILE A 50 5.28 15.49 -0.32
C ILE A 50 6.09 14.47 -1.12
N ALA A 51 7.24 14.06 -0.57
CA ALA A 51 8.12 13.09 -1.20
C ALA A 51 7.37 11.79 -1.45
N ALA A 52 7.29 11.35 -2.71
CA ALA A 52 6.49 10.18 -3.02
C ALA A 52 7.01 8.91 -2.32
N SER A 53 8.31 8.83 -2.04
CA SER A 53 8.94 7.76 -1.25
C SER A 53 8.45 7.68 0.21
N SER A 54 7.89 8.76 0.76
CA SER A 54 7.30 8.76 2.11
C SER A 54 5.80 8.45 2.10
N ILE A 55 5.23 8.07 0.95
CA ILE A 55 3.81 7.75 0.80
C ILE A 55 3.64 6.24 0.65
N LEU A 56 2.83 5.66 1.53
CA LEU A 56 2.43 4.26 1.50
C LEU A 56 0.94 4.14 1.14
N VAL A 57 0.63 3.37 0.11
CA VAL A 57 -0.74 2.94 -0.21
C VAL A 57 -0.83 1.44 0.05
N MET A 58 -1.63 1.08 1.05
CA MET A 58 -1.89 -0.31 1.39
C MET A 58 -3.24 -0.75 0.82
N THR A 59 -3.26 -1.88 0.11
CA THR A 59 -4.49 -2.52 -0.41
C THR A 59 -4.61 -3.95 0.13
N PRO A 60 -5.83 -4.51 0.23
CA PRO A 60 -5.96 -5.87 0.75
C PRO A 60 -5.38 -6.91 -0.23
N VAL A 61 -5.45 -6.64 -1.53
CA VAL A 61 -4.85 -7.46 -2.60
C VAL A 61 -4.20 -6.57 -3.67
N ARG A 62 -3.19 -7.12 -4.37
CA ARG A 62 -2.41 -6.38 -5.39
C ARG A 62 -3.26 -5.75 -6.51
N PRO A 63 -4.26 -6.43 -7.10
CA PRO A 63 -5.04 -5.84 -8.19
C PRO A 63 -5.76 -4.54 -7.82
N LEU A 64 -6.14 -4.36 -6.55
CA LEU A 64 -6.82 -3.15 -6.10
C LEU A 64 -5.90 -1.92 -6.00
N ALA A 65 -4.58 -2.09 -6.14
CA ALA A 65 -3.64 -0.98 -6.26
C ALA A 65 -3.60 -0.38 -7.67
N ARG A 66 -4.19 -1.05 -8.67
CA ARG A 66 -4.14 -0.63 -10.08
C ARG A 66 -4.59 0.81 -10.31
N PRO A 67 -5.71 1.32 -9.75
CA PRO A 67 -6.15 2.70 -9.96
C PRO A 67 -5.12 3.74 -9.50
N TYR A 68 -4.45 3.47 -8.38
CA TYR A 68 -3.37 4.33 -7.87
C TYR A 68 -2.16 4.31 -8.81
N SER A 69 -1.75 3.12 -9.25
CA SER A 69 -0.61 2.98 -10.17
C SER A 69 -0.86 3.68 -11.52
N GLU A 70 -2.08 3.61 -12.05
CA GLU A 70 -2.47 4.24 -13.32
C GLU A 70 -2.48 5.76 -13.20
N ALA A 71 -3.01 6.30 -12.08
CA ALA A 71 -3.01 7.73 -11.82
C ALA A 71 -1.59 8.29 -11.67
N LEU A 72 -0.72 7.58 -10.95
CA LEU A 72 0.69 7.97 -10.80
C LEU A 72 1.44 7.95 -12.13
N ARG A 73 1.23 6.94 -13.00
CA ARG A 73 1.85 6.88 -14.33
C ARG A 73 1.48 8.08 -15.23
N ARG A 74 0.30 8.65 -15.03
CA ARG A 74 -0.18 9.84 -15.76
C ARG A 74 0.31 11.15 -15.15
N THR A 75 0.95 11.10 -13.99
CA THR A 75 1.43 12.27 -13.26
C THR A 75 2.93 12.43 -13.47
N ARG A 76 3.40 13.66 -13.73
CA ARG A 76 4.84 13.95 -13.73
C ARG A 76 5.36 13.93 -12.29
N LEU A 77 5.88 12.78 -11.88
CA LEU A 77 6.58 12.63 -10.60
C LEU A 77 8.00 13.17 -10.72
N ARG A 78 8.56 13.64 -9.60
CA ARG A 78 10.01 13.90 -9.52
C ARG A 78 10.77 12.59 -9.79
N PRO A 79 11.86 12.60 -10.57
CA PRO A 79 12.69 11.42 -10.79
C PRO A 79 13.08 10.75 -9.47
N GLY A 80 13.02 9.41 -9.42
CA GLY A 80 13.41 8.63 -8.24
C GLY A 80 12.40 8.61 -7.07
N SER A 81 11.25 9.27 -7.17
CA SER A 81 10.23 9.26 -6.13
C SER A 81 8.97 8.52 -6.59
N ILE A 82 8.71 7.33 -6.04
CA ILE A 82 7.49 6.55 -6.31
C ILE A 82 6.84 6.13 -4.99
N PRO A 83 5.52 6.33 -4.80
CA PRO A 83 4.79 5.78 -3.66
C PRO A 83 4.89 4.26 -3.57
N ALA A 84 5.00 3.75 -2.35
CA ALA A 84 4.94 2.32 -2.10
C ALA A 84 3.50 1.82 -2.22
N LEU A 85 3.21 1.01 -3.24
CA LEU A 85 1.93 0.32 -3.39
C LEU A 85 2.10 -1.14 -2.92
N VAL A 86 1.53 -1.50 -1.77
CA VAL A 86 1.76 -2.81 -1.15
C VAL A 86 0.48 -3.41 -0.59
N THR A 87 0.51 -4.73 -0.37
CA THR A 87 -0.45 -5.39 0.53
C THR A 87 0.15 -5.50 1.93
N ALA A 88 -0.69 -5.75 2.94
CA ALA A 88 -0.20 -5.99 4.32
C ALA A 88 0.84 -7.12 4.36
N GLY A 89 0.54 -8.27 3.73
CA GLY A 89 1.49 -9.38 3.64
C GLY A 89 2.75 -9.06 2.82
N GLY A 90 2.61 -8.23 1.77
CA GLY A 90 3.77 -7.77 0.99
C GLY A 90 4.68 -6.83 1.78
N LEU A 91 4.11 -5.96 2.61
CA LEU A 91 4.86 -5.10 3.52
C LEU A 91 5.58 -5.94 4.58
N ALA A 92 4.86 -6.84 5.24
CA ALA A 92 5.43 -7.73 6.25
C ALA A 92 6.60 -8.55 5.70
N ARG A 93 6.43 -9.16 4.51
CA ARG A 93 7.49 -9.91 3.84
C ARG A 93 8.75 -9.07 3.61
N ARG A 94 8.61 -7.86 3.06
CA ARG A 94 9.74 -6.95 2.82
C ARG A 94 10.45 -6.54 4.11
N SER A 95 9.68 -6.23 5.16
CA SER A 95 10.24 -5.88 6.46
C SER A 95 11.03 -7.05 7.05
N VAL A 96 10.46 -8.25 7.01
CA VAL A 96 11.15 -9.47 7.50
C VAL A 96 12.39 -9.74 6.68
N GLU A 97 12.34 -9.70 5.34
CA GLU A 97 13.50 -9.89 4.47
C GLU A 97 14.62 -8.87 4.77
N LEU A 98 14.28 -7.59 4.94
CA LEU A 98 15.25 -6.53 5.20
C LEU A 98 15.93 -6.65 6.56
N PHE A 99 15.15 -6.95 7.61
CA PHE A 99 15.63 -7.00 8.98
C PHE A 99 16.00 -8.41 9.45
N TRP A 100 15.95 -9.41 8.57
CA TRP A 100 16.16 -10.81 8.92
C TRP A 100 17.44 -11.05 9.73
N PRO A 101 18.63 -10.54 9.33
CA PRO A 101 19.86 -10.78 10.07
C PRO A 101 19.86 -10.20 11.48
N LEU A 102 18.99 -9.22 11.76
CA LEU A 102 18.86 -8.60 13.07
C LEU A 102 17.91 -9.37 13.99
N VAL A 103 16.91 -10.06 13.44
CA VAL A 103 15.81 -10.66 14.23
C VAL A 103 15.87 -12.18 14.31
N SER A 104 16.53 -12.87 13.36
CA SER A 104 16.43 -14.32 13.19
C SER A 104 16.92 -15.12 14.39
N ARG A 105 18.03 -14.68 15.01
CA ARG A 105 18.63 -15.33 16.17
C ARG A 105 17.78 -15.17 17.43
N GLU A 106 17.31 -13.96 17.70
CA GLU A 106 16.44 -13.67 18.85
C GLU A 106 15.06 -14.33 18.71
N ALA A 107 14.55 -14.44 17.48
CA ALA A 107 13.32 -15.15 17.16
C ALA A 107 13.43 -16.68 17.28
N GLY A 108 14.60 -17.23 17.63
CA GLY A 108 14.78 -18.66 17.92
C GLY A 108 14.91 -19.55 16.68
N PHE A 109 15.23 -18.99 15.50
CA PHE A 109 15.44 -19.80 14.31
C PHE A 109 16.75 -20.59 14.41
N ALA A 110 16.69 -21.90 14.17
CA ALA A 110 17.84 -22.81 14.28
C ALA A 110 18.98 -22.49 13.28
N GLN A 111 18.63 -21.90 12.14
CA GLN A 111 19.58 -21.48 11.09
C GLN A 111 19.40 -19.99 10.81
N PRO A 112 19.87 -19.10 11.72
CA PRO A 112 19.57 -17.67 11.66
C PRO A 112 20.24 -16.96 10.48
N ASP A 113 21.30 -17.53 9.93
CA ASP A 113 22.05 -16.98 8.79
C ASP A 113 21.45 -17.40 7.43
N ASN A 114 20.51 -18.36 7.43
CA ASN A 114 19.76 -18.73 6.23
C ASN A 114 18.60 -17.74 6.01
N PRO A 115 18.23 -17.42 4.75
CA PRO A 115 17.11 -16.52 4.48
C PRO A 115 15.77 -17.09 5.00
N PRO A 116 14.80 -16.22 5.33
CA PRO A 116 13.50 -16.66 5.83
C PRO A 116 12.71 -17.40 4.75
N VAL A 117 12.03 -18.47 5.15
CA VAL A 117 11.07 -19.19 4.30
C VAL A 117 9.68 -18.67 4.59
N PHE A 118 9.03 -18.09 3.59
CA PHE A 118 7.66 -17.62 3.70
C PHE A 118 6.69 -18.70 3.25
N LEU A 119 5.72 -19.00 4.11
CA LEU A 119 4.68 -19.97 3.82
C LEU A 119 3.49 -19.31 3.13
N THR A 120 2.89 -20.04 2.20
CA THR A 120 1.53 -19.77 1.73
C THR A 120 0.53 -20.10 2.84
N LEU A 121 -0.75 -19.74 2.66
CA LEU A 121 -1.78 -20.11 3.61
C LEU A 121 -1.89 -21.63 3.77
N GLU A 122 -1.84 -22.36 2.66
CA GLU A 122 -1.95 -23.82 2.61
C GLU A 122 -0.76 -24.50 3.30
N THR A 123 0.46 -24.05 3.00
CA THR A 123 1.68 -24.61 3.63
C THR A 123 1.76 -24.24 5.11
N ALA A 124 1.35 -23.03 5.50
CA ALA A 124 1.23 -22.66 6.90
C ALA A 124 0.24 -23.56 7.65
N GLN A 125 -0.94 -23.81 7.07
CA GLN A 125 -1.94 -24.72 7.64
C GLN A 125 -1.39 -26.14 7.79
N TYR A 126 -0.68 -26.67 6.78
CA TYR A 126 -0.05 -27.99 6.83
C TYR A 126 0.96 -28.11 7.99
N HIS A 127 1.81 -27.10 8.18
CA HIS A 127 2.81 -27.11 9.26
C HIS A 127 2.16 -26.91 10.63
N MET A 128 1.21 -25.98 10.77
CA MET A 128 0.52 -25.75 12.04
C MET A 128 -0.30 -26.96 12.49
N ALA A 129 -0.88 -27.74 11.57
CA ALA A 129 -1.61 -28.96 11.91
C ALA A 129 -0.73 -30.05 12.57
N ARG A 130 0.60 -29.94 12.48
CA ARG A 130 1.56 -30.85 13.12
C ARG A 130 2.03 -30.34 14.49
N ILE A 131 1.67 -29.12 14.85
CA ILE A 131 1.98 -28.47 16.11
C ILE A 131 0.67 -28.49 16.93
N VAL A 132 0.35 -29.66 17.48
CA VAL A 132 -0.79 -29.87 18.40
C VAL A 132 -0.25 -30.38 19.72
#